data_AF-A0A914XDH7-F1
#
_entry.id   AF-A0A914XDH7-F1
#
_cell.length_a   1.000
_cell.length_b   1.000
_cell.length_c   1.000
_cell.angle_alpha   90.00
_cell.angle_beta   90.00
_cell.angle_gamma   90.00
#
_symmetry.space_group_name_H-M   'P 1'
#
loop_
_entity.id
_entity.type
_entity.pdbx_description
1 polymer ?
#
loop_
_entity_poly.entity_id
_entity_poly.type
_entity_poly.pdbx_seq_one_letter_code
_entity_poly.pdbx_strand_id
1 'polypeptide(L)'
;MWRSGTIKLVVLPMQSAGPQRNMATLKDISLRLKSVTNIQKITKSMKMVSAAKYAKAERELKAARPYGEGAQNFYKAIEGDSTQEAKDQPKEGNPKRLLVLLTSDRGLCGAVHTSISKEAKAQIAANPPGVDLKVITIGDKSKAMLQRLHSQYILLSGNEIGRQPPTFKDASLIAQGILDCGFEFDEGQIIFNKFRTVVSYTTSKMPIMTADKVAKKEKMTIYDSIDDD
;
A
#
# COMPACT_ATOMS: atom_id res chain seq x y z
N MET A 1 21.18 -33.42 43.67
CA MET A 1 22.32 -33.08 42.78
C MET A 1 21.99 -31.80 42.01
N TRP A 2 22.03 -30.65 42.69
CA TRP A 2 21.78 -29.34 42.09
C TRP A 2 23.13 -28.70 41.79
N ARG A 3 23.48 -28.57 40.50
CA ARG A 3 24.71 -27.89 40.10
C ARG A 3 24.47 -26.38 40.13
N SER A 4 25.05 -25.75 41.14
CA SER A 4 25.25 -24.31 41.26
C SER A 4 25.92 -23.77 39.98
N GLY A 5 25.14 -23.06 39.17
CA GLY A 5 25.65 -22.32 38.01
C GLY A 5 26.24 -21.00 38.50
N THR A 6 27.55 -20.91 38.58
CA THR A 6 28.25 -19.67 38.94
C THR A 6 28.06 -18.67 37.79
N ILE A 7 27.30 -17.60 38.01
CA ILE A 7 27.20 -16.47 37.08
C ILE A 7 28.60 -15.86 36.97
N LYS A 8 29.22 -15.96 35.79
CA LYS A 8 30.49 -15.29 35.48
C LYS A 8 30.20 -13.93 34.86
N LEU A 9 30.37 -12.85 35.63
CA LEU A 9 30.46 -11.49 35.09
C LEU A 9 31.86 -11.30 34.51
N VAL A 10 31.94 -10.98 33.22
CA VAL A 10 33.19 -10.64 32.53
C VAL A 10 33.35 -9.12 32.58
N VAL A 11 34.42 -8.64 33.21
CA VAL A 11 34.81 -7.23 33.16
C VAL A 11 35.43 -6.97 31.79
N LEU A 12 34.74 -6.19 30.96
CA LEU A 12 35.31 -5.67 29.72
C LEU A 12 36.41 -4.66 30.07
N PRO A 13 37.60 -4.73 29.44
CA PRO A 13 38.64 -3.74 29.67
C PRO A 13 38.12 -2.37 29.23
N MET A 14 38.18 -1.40 30.14
CA MET A 14 37.87 0.00 29.84
C MET A 14 39.02 0.54 28.97
N GLN A 15 38.88 0.45 27.65
CA GLN A 15 39.80 1.08 26.71
C GLN A 15 39.79 2.59 26.97
N SER A 16 40.93 3.14 27.35
CA SER A 16 41.11 4.59 27.38
C SER A 16 41.02 5.09 25.94
N ALA A 17 39.86 5.63 25.58
CA ALA A 17 39.71 6.42 24.38
C ALA A 17 40.52 7.72 24.57
N GLY A 18 41.82 7.65 24.30
CA GLY A 18 42.61 8.86 24.07
C GLY A 18 41.90 9.69 23.00
N PRO A 19 41.91 11.03 23.09
CA PRO A 19 41.19 11.87 22.15
C PRO A 19 41.79 11.68 20.76
N GLN A 20 41.20 10.79 19.96
CA GLN A 20 41.37 10.80 18.51
C GLN A 20 40.78 12.12 18.04
N ARG A 21 41.64 13.11 17.90
CA ARG A 21 41.35 14.30 17.11
C ARG A 21 41.15 13.82 15.68
N ASN A 22 39.92 13.46 15.36
CA ASN A 22 39.45 13.12 14.03
C ASN A 22 39.42 14.44 13.22
N MET A 23 40.59 15.02 12.99
CA MET A 23 40.76 16.17 12.13
C MET A 23 40.37 15.69 10.74
N ALA A 24 39.33 16.29 10.16
CA ALA A 24 38.98 16.06 8.77
C ALA A 24 40.22 16.32 7.92
N THR A 25 40.88 15.25 7.47
CA THR A 25 42.09 15.41 6.66
C THR A 25 41.68 15.88 5.27
N LEU A 26 42.57 16.58 4.56
CA LEU A 26 42.35 16.96 3.17
C LEU A 26 41.99 15.74 2.29
N LYS A 27 42.49 14.56 2.66
CA LYS A 27 42.18 13.28 2.02
C LYS A 27 40.71 12.87 2.24
N ASP A 28 40.19 12.99 3.46
CA ASP A 28 38.79 12.65 3.76
C ASP A 28 37.81 13.58 3.04
N ILE A 29 38.13 14.88 2.98
CA ILE A 29 37.36 15.87 2.23
C ILE A 29 37.37 15.53 0.73
N SER A 30 38.53 15.19 0.17
CA SER A 30 38.67 14.78 -1.24
C SER A 30 37.86 13.52 -1.54
N LEU A 31 37.89 12.51 -0.67
CA LEU A 31 37.11 11.27 -0.81
C LEU A 31 35.60 11.55 -0.78
N ARG A 32 35.14 12.39 0.15
CA ARG A 32 33.74 12.81 0.23
C ARG A 32 33.31 13.56 -1.03
N LEU A 33 34.14 14.47 -1.55
CA LEU A 33 33.85 15.22 -2.77
C LEU A 33 33.72 14.29 -3.98
N LYS A 34 34.60 13.30 -4.12
CA LYS A 34 34.49 12.28 -5.17
C LYS A 34 33.20 11.46 -5.04
N SER A 35 32.85 11.02 -3.83
CA SER A 35 31.62 10.26 -3.56
C SER A 35 30.36 11.06 -3.91
N VAL A 36 30.26 12.31 -3.45
CA VAL A 36 29.12 13.20 -3.74
C VAL A 36 29.00 13.47 -5.25
N THR A 37 30.12 13.70 -5.93
CA THR A 37 30.14 13.91 -7.38
C THR A 37 29.65 12.68 -8.14
N ASN A 38 30.02 11.47 -7.69
CA ASN A 38 29.53 10.22 -8.30
C ASN A 38 28.02 10.04 -8.05
N ILE A 39 27.55 10.27 -6.83
CA ILE A 39 26.11 10.24 -6.50
C ILE A 39 25.34 11.27 -7.35
N GLN A 40 25.89 12.45 -7.58
CA GLN A 40 25.30 13.48 -8.45
C GLN A 40 25.15 13.00 -9.91
N LYS A 41 26.16 12.33 -10.46
CA LYS A 41 26.10 11.76 -11.82
C LYS A 41 25.04 10.65 -11.93
N ILE A 42 24.98 9.77 -10.93
CA ILE A 42 24.01 8.66 -10.87
C ILE A 42 22.58 9.24 -10.79
N THR A 43 22.34 10.19 -9.88
CA THR A 43 21.02 10.81 -9.71
C THR A 43 20.59 11.64 -10.93
N LYS A 44 21.53 12.33 -11.60
CA LYS A 44 21.24 13.04 -12.86
C LYS A 44 20.82 12.09 -13.97
N SER A 45 21.51 10.95 -14.09
CA SER A 45 21.15 9.91 -15.06
C SER A 45 19.80 9.28 -14.71
N MET A 46 19.58 8.96 -13.43
CA MET A 46 18.33 8.41 -12.92
C MET A 46 17.15 9.37 -13.15
N LYS A 47 17.36 10.69 -13.01
CA LYS A 47 16.34 11.70 -13.33
C LYS A 47 15.88 11.59 -14.78
N MET A 48 16.81 11.44 -15.73
CA MET A 48 16.46 11.31 -17.16
C MET A 48 15.72 9.99 -17.45
N VAL A 49 16.19 8.88 -16.86
CA VAL A 49 15.51 7.58 -17.00
C VAL A 49 14.11 7.61 -16.41
N SER A 50 13.94 8.20 -15.22
CA SER A 50 12.65 8.35 -14.55
C SER A 50 11.72 9.28 -15.33
N ALA A 51 12.24 10.35 -15.94
CA ALA A 51 11.44 11.25 -16.79
C ALA A 51 10.89 10.51 -18.02
N ALA A 52 11.71 9.69 -18.68
CA ALA A 52 11.26 8.87 -19.81
C ALA A 52 10.19 7.84 -19.39
N LYS A 53 10.37 7.19 -18.24
CA LYS A 53 9.38 6.25 -17.67
C LYS A 53 8.07 6.95 -17.30
N TYR A 54 8.16 8.15 -16.71
CA TYR A 54 7.00 8.96 -16.37
C TYR A 54 6.19 9.31 -17.63
N ALA A 55 6.85 9.80 -18.69
CA ALA A 55 6.18 10.13 -19.94
C ALA A 55 5.48 8.92 -20.57
N LYS A 56 6.06 7.72 -20.46
CA LYS A 56 5.42 6.48 -20.90
C LYS A 56 4.18 6.15 -20.04
N ALA A 57 4.34 6.15 -18.72
CA ALA A 57 3.25 5.84 -17.79
C ALA A 57 2.09 6.84 -17.87
N GLU A 58 2.37 8.12 -18.15
CA GLU A 58 1.32 9.13 -18.32
C GLU A 58 0.45 8.84 -19.56
N ARG A 59 1.05 8.38 -20.67
CA ARG A 59 0.31 8.00 -21.88
C ARG A 59 -0.58 6.78 -21.64
N GLU A 60 -0.04 5.77 -20.97
CA GLU A 60 -0.78 4.55 -20.60
C GLU A 60 -1.93 4.87 -19.63
N LEU A 61 -1.69 5.75 -18.64
CA LEU A 61 -2.70 6.18 -17.69
C LEU A 61 -3.85 6.94 -18.36
N LYS A 62 -3.57 7.80 -19.35
CA LYS A 62 -4.61 8.54 -20.10
C LYS A 62 -5.58 7.58 -20.80
N ALA A 63 -5.06 6.50 -21.39
CA ALA A 63 -5.89 5.48 -22.02
C ALA A 63 -6.71 4.66 -21.01
N ALA A 64 -6.16 4.39 -19.82
CA ALA A 64 -6.83 3.61 -18.78
C ALA A 64 -7.86 4.39 -17.93
N ARG A 65 -7.77 5.73 -17.89
CA ARG A 65 -8.65 6.57 -17.05
C ARG A 65 -10.15 6.38 -17.30
N PRO A 66 -10.65 6.39 -18.57
CA PRO A 66 -12.07 6.23 -18.84
C PRO A 66 -12.65 4.92 -18.29
N TYR A 67 -11.85 3.84 -18.31
CA TYR A 67 -12.24 2.54 -17.77
C TYR A 67 -12.50 2.60 -16.26
N GLY A 68 -11.61 3.26 -15.51
CA GLY A 68 -11.75 3.44 -14.07
C GLY A 68 -12.87 4.40 -13.68
N GLU A 69 -13.07 5.48 -14.45
CA GLU A 69 -14.15 6.45 -14.19
C GLU A 69 -15.52 5.86 -14.46
N GLY A 70 -15.68 5.06 -15.53
CA GLY A 70 -16.93 4.35 -15.82
C GLY A 70 -17.32 3.39 -14.69
N ALA A 71 -16.38 2.56 -14.22
CA ALA A 71 -16.62 1.67 -13.09
C ALA A 71 -16.96 2.44 -11.80
N GLN A 72 -16.24 3.53 -11.49
CA GLN A 72 -16.55 4.37 -10.33
C GLN A 72 -17.94 4.99 -10.41
N ASN A 73 -18.36 5.46 -11.59
CA ASN A 73 -19.67 6.07 -11.77
C ASN A 73 -20.79 5.04 -11.60
N PHE A 74 -20.59 3.81 -12.08
CA PHE A 74 -21.52 2.71 -11.85
C PHE A 74 -21.70 2.42 -10.34
N TYR A 75 -20.59 2.23 -9.61
CA TYR A 75 -20.68 1.98 -8.17
C TYR A 75 -21.28 3.15 -7.39
N LYS A 76 -20.98 4.40 -7.77
CA LYS A 76 -21.62 5.59 -7.18
C LYS A 76 -23.12 5.66 -7.47
N ALA A 77 -23.54 5.33 -8.69
CA ALA A 77 -24.95 5.34 -9.08
C ALA A 77 -25.75 4.30 -8.28
N ILE A 78 -25.16 3.12 -8.06
CA ILE A 78 -25.75 2.05 -7.25
C ILE A 78 -25.72 2.38 -5.75
N GLU A 79 -24.68 3.03 -5.24
CA GLU A 79 -24.64 3.51 -3.85
C GLU A 79 -25.69 4.60 -3.61
N GLY A 80 -25.91 5.51 -4.58
CA GLY A 80 -26.79 6.66 -4.35
C GLY A 80 -26.28 7.59 -3.24
N ASP A 81 -27.03 8.65 -2.93
CA ASP A 81 -26.80 9.50 -1.75
C ASP A 81 -27.05 8.75 -0.42
N SER A 82 -26.54 7.53 -0.26
CA SER A 82 -26.60 6.73 0.96
C SER A 82 -25.67 7.28 2.05
N THR A 83 -25.63 8.61 2.19
CA THR A 83 -25.10 9.31 3.37
C THR A 83 -26.02 9.12 4.57
N GLN A 84 -27.23 8.57 4.39
CA GLN A 84 -28.24 8.45 5.43
C GLN A 84 -28.58 7.01 5.89
N GLU A 85 -28.30 5.96 5.13
CA GLU A 85 -28.87 4.63 5.44
C GLU A 85 -27.88 3.57 5.97
N ALA A 86 -26.58 3.84 5.98
CA ALA A 86 -25.59 2.94 6.57
C ALA A 86 -25.43 3.10 8.10
N LYS A 87 -26.45 3.64 8.80
CA LYS A 87 -26.39 3.84 10.26
C LYS A 87 -27.18 2.81 11.08
N ASP A 88 -28.18 2.13 10.55
CA ASP A 88 -29.09 1.33 11.40
C ASP A 88 -29.51 -0.01 10.79
N GLN A 89 -28.54 -0.88 10.52
CA GLN A 89 -28.83 -2.31 10.59
C GLN A 89 -27.75 -3.01 11.43
N PRO A 90 -28.10 -3.57 12.61
CA PRO A 90 -27.21 -4.43 13.34
C PRO A 90 -27.01 -5.69 12.51
N LYS A 91 -25.89 -5.78 11.79
CA LYS A 91 -25.49 -7.01 11.12
C LYS A 91 -25.23 -8.06 12.21
N GLU A 92 -26.04 -9.11 12.23
CA GLU A 92 -25.73 -10.32 12.98
C GLU A 92 -24.45 -10.95 12.39
N GLY A 93 -23.34 -10.75 13.06
CA GLY A 93 -22.02 -11.26 12.68
C GLY A 93 -20.93 -10.21 12.77
N ASN A 94 -19.72 -10.64 13.12
CA ASN A 94 -18.53 -9.79 13.11
C ASN A 94 -18.26 -9.33 11.67
N PRO A 95 -18.46 -8.05 11.31
CA PRO A 95 -18.30 -7.63 9.93
C PRO A 95 -16.84 -7.80 9.49
N LYS A 96 -16.62 -8.42 8.34
CA LYS A 96 -15.27 -8.70 7.82
C LYS A 96 -14.83 -7.61 6.86
N ARG A 97 -13.72 -6.95 7.15
CA ARG A 97 -13.20 -5.84 6.33
C ARG A 97 -11.90 -6.22 5.64
N LEU A 98 -11.78 -5.81 4.37
CA LEU A 98 -10.58 -6.03 3.57
C LEU A 98 -9.94 -4.70 3.16
N LEU A 99 -8.66 -4.50 3.45
CA LEU A 99 -7.89 -3.36 2.97
C LEU A 99 -6.86 -3.81 1.95
N VAL A 100 -6.90 -3.25 0.75
CA VAL A 100 -5.94 -3.53 -0.31
C VAL A 100 -5.02 -2.33 -0.47
N LEU A 101 -3.72 -2.51 -0.20
CA LEU A 101 -2.72 -1.44 -0.27
C LEU A 101 -1.95 -1.53 -1.58
N LEU A 102 -2.06 -0.50 -2.43
CA LEU A 102 -1.35 -0.43 -3.71
C LEU A 102 -0.03 0.34 -3.59
N THR A 103 1.09 -0.37 -3.56
CA THR A 103 2.45 0.20 -3.54
C THR A 103 3.34 -0.41 -4.62
N SER A 104 4.64 -0.08 -4.60
CA SER A 104 5.64 -0.66 -5.51
C SER A 104 6.78 -1.29 -4.74
N ASP A 105 7.55 -2.17 -5.38
CA ASP A 105 8.74 -2.76 -4.76
C ASP A 105 9.93 -1.80 -4.69
N ARG A 106 9.95 -0.80 -5.58
CA ARG A 106 11.04 0.17 -5.67
C ARG A 106 10.94 1.26 -4.61
N GLY A 107 12.11 1.64 -4.08
CA GLY A 107 12.29 2.76 -3.17
C GLY A 107 12.63 4.07 -3.89
N LEU A 108 13.18 5.04 -3.15
CA LEU A 108 13.59 6.37 -3.64
C LEU A 108 12.45 7.21 -4.24
N CYS A 109 11.22 7.01 -3.74
CA CYS A 109 9.99 7.65 -4.22
C CYS A 109 9.44 8.72 -3.24
N GLY A 110 10.22 9.16 -2.26
CA GLY A 110 9.75 10.08 -1.22
C GLY A 110 8.63 9.48 -0.36
N ALA A 111 7.55 10.24 -0.15
CA ALA A 111 6.47 9.90 0.78
C ALA A 111 5.35 9.01 0.20
N VAL A 112 5.45 8.56 -1.06
CA VAL A 112 4.41 7.78 -1.76
C VAL A 112 3.98 6.53 -0.97
N HIS A 113 4.93 5.73 -0.49
CA HIS A 113 4.61 4.49 0.25
C HIS A 113 4.19 4.77 1.70
N THR A 114 4.79 5.80 2.29
CA THR A 114 4.53 6.20 3.67
C THR A 114 3.12 6.76 3.83
N SER A 115 2.62 7.53 2.85
CA SER A 115 1.25 8.08 2.89
C SER A 115 0.19 6.98 2.93
N ILE A 116 0.34 5.95 2.09
CA ILE A 116 -0.57 4.79 2.04
C ILE A 116 -0.48 4.00 3.34
N SER A 117 0.75 3.72 3.81
CA SER A 117 0.95 2.95 5.04
C SER A 117 0.45 3.68 6.29
N LYS A 118 0.55 5.02 6.32
CA LYS A 118 -0.01 5.84 7.40
C LYS A 118 -1.54 5.76 7.41
N GLU A 119 -2.17 5.85 6.25
CA GLU A 119 -3.63 5.73 6.12
C GLU A 119 -4.12 4.34 6.54
N ALA A 120 -3.43 3.29 6.11
CA ALA A 120 -3.72 1.92 6.50
C ALA A 120 -3.63 1.74 8.03
N LYS A 121 -2.58 2.27 8.66
CA LYS A 121 -2.42 2.22 10.12
C LYS A 121 -3.51 2.99 10.85
N ALA A 122 -3.93 4.14 10.32
CA ALA A 122 -5.04 4.90 10.89
C ALA A 122 -6.35 4.09 10.84
N GLN A 123 -6.61 3.38 9.75
CA GLN A 123 -7.80 2.51 9.63
C GLN A 123 -7.72 1.27 10.53
N ILE A 124 -6.55 0.66 10.67
CA ILE A 124 -6.34 -0.45 11.61
C ILE A 124 -6.57 0.02 13.06
N ALA A 125 -6.08 1.21 13.42
CA ALA A 125 -6.26 1.77 14.75
C ALA A 125 -7.70 2.23 15.04
N ALA A 126 -8.41 2.72 14.02
CA ALA A 126 -9.81 3.14 14.12
C ALA A 126 -10.81 1.98 14.01
N ASN A 127 -10.33 0.73 13.87
CA ASN A 127 -11.20 -0.41 13.70
C ASN A 127 -11.95 -0.74 15.01
N PRO A 128 -13.29 -0.84 15.00
CA PRO A 128 -14.05 -1.18 16.20
C PRO A 128 -13.70 -2.59 16.72
N PRO A 129 -13.80 -2.83 18.03
CA PRO A 129 -13.67 -4.18 18.58
C PRO A 129 -14.75 -5.11 17.99
N GLY A 130 -14.34 -6.31 17.57
CA GLY A 130 -15.24 -7.31 16.97
C GLY A 130 -15.28 -7.32 15.44
N VAL A 131 -14.58 -6.40 14.75
CA VAL A 131 -14.49 -6.38 13.28
C VAL A 131 -13.21 -7.09 12.84
N ASP A 132 -13.32 -8.21 12.10
CA ASP A 132 -12.14 -8.90 11.55
C ASP A 132 -11.62 -8.15 10.33
N LEU A 133 -10.48 -7.48 10.49
CA LEU A 133 -9.83 -6.69 9.45
C LEU A 133 -8.66 -7.48 8.87
N LYS A 134 -8.65 -7.66 7.55
CA LYS A 134 -7.50 -8.23 6.84
C LYS A 134 -6.93 -7.23 5.85
N VAL A 135 -5.63 -7.31 5.64
CA VAL A 135 -4.87 -6.42 4.78
C VAL A 135 -4.17 -7.24 3.71
N ILE A 136 -4.37 -6.86 2.45
CA ILE A 136 -3.65 -7.39 1.30
C ILE A 136 -2.66 -6.32 0.84
N THR A 137 -1.41 -6.73 0.70
CA THR A 137 -0.28 -5.85 0.40
C THR A 137 0.20 -6.08 -1.02
N ILE A 138 0.04 -5.10 -1.89
CA ILE A 138 0.52 -5.16 -3.26
C ILE A 138 1.80 -4.31 -3.33
N GLY A 139 2.92 -4.98 -3.50
CA GLY A 139 4.27 -4.45 -3.46
C GLY A 139 4.96 -4.61 -2.10
N ASP A 140 6.24 -4.94 -2.12
CA ASP A 140 7.06 -5.29 -0.95
C ASP A 140 7.19 -4.14 0.07
N LYS A 141 7.05 -2.89 -0.38
CA LYS A 141 7.18 -1.72 0.52
C LYS A 141 6.03 -1.60 1.51
N SER A 142 4.80 -1.90 1.11
CA SER A 142 3.67 -1.92 2.05
C SER A 142 3.83 -3.03 3.09
N LYS A 143 4.20 -4.24 2.65
CA LYS A 143 4.50 -5.38 3.54
C LYS A 143 5.57 -5.01 4.56
N ALA A 144 6.72 -4.49 4.12
CA ALA A 144 7.82 -4.12 5.03
C ALA A 144 7.41 -3.07 6.07
N MET A 145 6.54 -2.10 5.72
CA MET A 145 6.08 -1.05 6.64
C MET A 145 5.06 -1.52 7.69
N LEU A 146 4.29 -2.57 7.37
CA LEU A 146 3.28 -3.14 8.27
C LEU A 146 3.81 -4.35 9.06
N GLN A 147 4.78 -5.10 8.54
CA GLN A 147 5.28 -6.35 9.12
C GLN A 147 5.71 -6.23 10.59
N ARG A 148 6.27 -5.09 11.00
CA ARG A 148 6.81 -4.93 12.36
C ARG A 148 5.71 -4.78 13.44
N LEU A 149 4.58 -4.16 13.11
CA LEU A 149 3.56 -3.78 14.10
C LEU A 149 2.19 -4.41 13.84
N HIS A 150 1.93 -4.82 12.61
CA HIS A 150 0.60 -5.22 12.14
C HIS A 150 0.66 -6.50 11.28
N SER A 151 1.67 -7.36 11.48
CA SER A 151 1.83 -8.61 10.72
C SER A 151 0.61 -9.52 10.78
N GLN A 152 -0.07 -9.56 11.94
CA GLN A 152 -1.28 -10.37 12.18
C GLN A 152 -2.46 -10.04 11.26
N TYR A 153 -2.49 -8.82 10.71
CA TYR A 153 -3.55 -8.39 9.82
C TYR A 153 -3.25 -8.71 8.35
N ILE A 154 -2.01 -9.04 8.00
CA ILE A 154 -1.61 -9.29 6.61
C ILE A 154 -2.07 -10.69 6.20
N LEU A 155 -2.96 -10.76 5.21
CA LEU A 155 -3.47 -12.03 4.67
C LEU A 155 -2.65 -12.50 3.46
N LEU A 156 -2.46 -11.60 2.49
CA LEU A 156 -1.78 -11.89 1.23
C LEU A 156 -0.80 -10.77 0.89
N SER A 157 0.28 -11.13 0.21
CA SER A 157 1.22 -10.18 -0.36
C SER A 157 1.55 -10.53 -1.80
N GLY A 158 1.37 -9.57 -2.70
CA GLY A 158 1.83 -9.64 -4.09
C GLY A 158 3.13 -8.86 -4.26
N ASN A 159 4.09 -9.44 -4.97
CA ASN A 159 5.38 -8.84 -5.30
C ASN A 159 5.57 -8.70 -6.81
N GLU A 160 6.72 -8.16 -7.22
CA GLU A 160 7.09 -7.86 -8.61
C GLU A 160 6.28 -6.74 -9.29
N ILE A 161 5.64 -5.88 -8.48
CA ILE A 161 4.88 -4.73 -8.95
C ILE A 161 5.79 -3.48 -9.04
N GLY A 162 5.86 -2.91 -10.25
CA GLY A 162 6.57 -1.65 -10.53
C GLY A 162 7.96 -1.79 -11.17
N ARG A 163 8.36 -3.00 -11.58
CA ARG A 163 9.55 -3.21 -12.43
C ARG A 163 9.24 -3.01 -13.91
N GLN A 164 8.16 -3.63 -14.38
CA GLN A 164 7.55 -3.42 -15.69
C GLN A 164 6.29 -2.57 -15.56
N PRO A 165 5.81 -1.95 -16.66
CA PRO A 165 4.50 -1.30 -16.67
C PRO A 165 3.41 -2.32 -16.28
N PRO A 166 2.49 -1.97 -15.36
CA PRO A 166 1.43 -2.87 -14.94
C PRO A 166 0.45 -3.11 -16.09
N THR A 167 0.04 -4.35 -16.27
CA THR A 167 -0.91 -4.77 -17.30
C THR A 167 -2.24 -5.23 -16.68
N PHE A 168 -3.28 -5.33 -17.50
CA PHE A 168 -4.56 -5.88 -17.03
C PHE A 168 -4.42 -7.32 -16.52
N LYS A 169 -3.52 -8.11 -17.13
CA LYS A 169 -3.21 -9.47 -16.68
C LYS A 169 -2.74 -9.50 -15.23
N ASP A 170 -1.88 -8.56 -14.83
CA ASP A 170 -1.40 -8.46 -13.46
C ASP A 170 -2.55 -8.13 -12.49
N ALA A 171 -3.45 -7.24 -12.90
CA ALA A 171 -4.65 -6.93 -12.12
C ALA A 171 -5.59 -8.14 -11.99
N SER A 172 -5.77 -8.94 -13.05
CA SER A 172 -6.57 -10.16 -13.01
C SER A 172 -5.96 -11.21 -12.08
N LEU A 173 -4.64 -11.39 -12.08
CA LEU A 173 -3.96 -12.32 -11.18
C LEU A 173 -4.11 -11.89 -9.71
N ILE A 174 -3.98 -10.59 -9.44
CA ILE A 174 -4.22 -10.05 -8.10
C ILE A 174 -5.68 -10.28 -7.69
N ALA A 175 -6.65 -10.00 -8.56
CA ALA A 175 -8.06 -10.22 -8.27
C ALA A 175 -8.38 -11.69 -8.00
N GLN A 176 -7.84 -12.60 -8.80
CA GLN A 176 -7.95 -14.05 -8.57
C GLN A 176 -7.34 -14.43 -7.23
N GLY A 177 -6.12 -13.96 -6.90
CA GLY A 177 -5.51 -14.22 -5.59
C GLY A 177 -6.32 -13.69 -4.40
N ILE A 178 -7.08 -12.59 -4.59
CA ILE A 178 -8.02 -12.08 -3.58
C ILE A 178 -9.25 -13.00 -3.46
N LEU A 179 -9.75 -13.57 -4.55
CA LEU A 179 -10.89 -14.51 -4.51
C LEU A 179 -10.48 -15.86 -3.91
N ASP A 180 -9.30 -16.35 -4.28
CA ASP A 180 -8.78 -17.67 -3.86
C ASP A 180 -8.30 -17.70 -2.41
N CYS A 181 -8.14 -16.54 -1.76
CA CYS A 181 -7.65 -16.47 -0.38
C CYS A 181 -8.63 -17.05 0.66
N GLY A 182 -9.86 -17.37 0.25
CA GLY A 182 -10.89 -17.97 1.10
C GLY A 182 -11.41 -17.05 2.21
N PHE A 183 -11.01 -15.77 2.21
CA PHE A 183 -11.51 -14.77 3.14
C PHE A 183 -12.70 -14.04 2.51
N GLU A 184 -13.90 -14.47 2.87
CA GLU A 184 -15.12 -13.73 2.54
C GLU A 184 -15.13 -12.40 3.28
N PHE A 185 -15.14 -11.30 2.54
CA PHE A 185 -15.21 -9.95 3.11
C PHE A 185 -16.56 -9.30 2.79
N ASP A 186 -17.00 -8.51 3.74
CA ASP A 186 -18.24 -7.75 3.67
C ASP A 186 -18.02 -6.41 2.97
N GLU A 187 -16.93 -5.73 3.31
CA GLU A 187 -16.60 -4.38 2.87
C GLU A 187 -15.10 -4.32 2.58
N GLY A 188 -14.75 -4.02 1.33
CA GLY A 188 -13.37 -3.86 0.90
C GLY A 188 -13.04 -2.40 0.63
N GLN A 189 -11.78 -2.00 0.79
CA GLN A 189 -11.28 -0.70 0.35
C GLN A 189 -9.88 -0.83 -0.27
N ILE A 190 -9.70 -0.22 -1.44
CA ILE A 190 -8.38 -0.03 -2.06
C ILE A 190 -7.84 1.32 -1.66
N ILE A 191 -6.62 1.33 -1.11
CA ILE A 191 -5.88 2.56 -0.81
C ILE A 191 -4.77 2.71 -1.86
N PHE A 192 -4.80 3.83 -2.57
CA PHE A 192 -3.83 4.14 -3.63
C PHE A 192 -3.56 5.64 -3.70
N ASN A 193 -2.47 6.02 -4.38
CA ASN A 193 -2.16 7.42 -4.63
C ASN A 193 -2.71 7.86 -5.98
N LYS A 194 -3.69 8.78 -5.99
CA LYS A 194 -4.22 9.41 -7.20
C LYS A 194 -3.26 10.48 -7.70
N PHE A 195 -2.81 10.34 -8.94
CA PHE A 195 -1.97 11.32 -9.61
C PHE A 195 -2.77 12.61 -9.92
N ARG A 196 -2.27 13.77 -9.47
CA ARG A 196 -2.83 15.09 -9.81
C ARG A 196 -1.91 15.85 -10.76
N THR A 197 -0.69 16.13 -10.32
CA THR A 197 0.33 16.84 -11.09
C THR A 197 1.69 16.17 -10.90
N VAL A 198 2.69 16.59 -11.65
CA VAL A 198 4.07 16.07 -11.53
C VAL A 198 4.62 16.21 -10.09
N VAL A 199 4.15 17.22 -9.36
CA VAL A 199 4.62 17.54 -8.00
C VAL A 199 3.66 17.01 -6.94
N SER A 200 2.37 16.88 -7.24
CA SER A 200 1.33 16.56 -6.27
C SER A 200 0.57 15.27 -6.59
N TYR A 201 0.38 14.45 -5.55
CA TYR A 201 -0.47 13.27 -5.54
C TYR A 201 -1.31 13.28 -4.27
N THR A 202 -2.43 12.57 -4.28
CA THR A 202 -3.34 12.49 -3.14
C THR A 202 -3.71 11.04 -2.85
N THR A 203 -3.50 10.59 -1.63
CA THR A 203 -3.97 9.28 -1.18
C THR A 203 -5.49 9.24 -1.26
N SER A 204 -6.03 8.36 -2.09
CA SER A 204 -7.47 8.19 -2.33
C SER A 204 -7.88 6.77 -1.94
N LYS A 205 -9.16 6.61 -1.64
CA LYS A 205 -9.78 5.34 -1.25
C LYS A 205 -10.84 4.99 -2.28
N MET A 206 -10.93 3.73 -2.64
CA MET A 206 -11.99 3.21 -3.51
C MET A 206 -12.67 2.04 -2.80
N PRO A 207 -13.99 2.08 -2.57
CA PRO A 207 -14.71 0.96 -1.97
C PRO A 207 -14.76 -0.21 -2.96
N ILE A 208 -14.64 -1.43 -2.44
CA ILE A 208 -14.93 -2.69 -3.14
C ILE A 208 -16.12 -3.32 -2.45
N MET A 209 -17.08 -3.77 -3.25
CA MET A 209 -18.25 -4.50 -2.78
C MET A 209 -18.28 -5.89 -3.41
N THR A 210 -18.69 -6.88 -2.62
CA THR A 210 -18.93 -8.25 -3.09
C THR A 210 -20.19 -8.30 -3.95
N ALA A 211 -20.22 -9.19 -4.94
CA ALA A 211 -21.34 -9.32 -5.89
C ALA A 211 -22.70 -9.45 -5.19
N ASP A 212 -22.76 -10.27 -4.14
CA ASP A 212 -24.00 -10.50 -3.36
C ASP A 212 -24.56 -9.23 -2.72
N LYS A 213 -23.68 -8.27 -2.37
CA LYS A 213 -24.10 -6.97 -1.82
C LYS A 213 -24.50 -5.99 -2.89
N VAL A 214 -23.93 -6.10 -4.08
CA VAL A 214 -24.33 -5.27 -5.21
C VAL A 214 -25.73 -5.69 -5.68
N ALA A 215 -26.00 -6.99 -5.75
CA ALA A 215 -27.30 -7.54 -6.15
C ALA A 215 -28.45 -7.17 -5.18
N LYS A 216 -28.15 -7.05 -3.87
CA LYS A 216 -29.15 -6.71 -2.84
C LYS A 216 -29.50 -5.23 -2.74
N LYS A 217 -28.88 -4.34 -3.52
CA LYS A 217 -29.15 -2.89 -3.43
C LYS A 217 -30.41 -2.52 -4.19
N GLU A 218 -31.25 -1.70 -3.57
CA GLU A 218 -32.56 -1.29 -4.10
C GLU A 218 -32.49 -0.59 -5.47
N LYS A 219 -31.35 0.05 -5.77
CA LYS A 219 -31.13 0.71 -7.08
C LYS A 219 -30.75 -0.24 -8.20
N MET A 220 -30.41 -1.50 -7.91
CA MET A 220 -30.19 -2.51 -8.95
C MET A 220 -31.50 -2.88 -9.66
N THR A 221 -32.65 -2.77 -8.99
CA THR A 221 -33.97 -3.02 -9.58
C THR A 221 -34.31 -2.07 -10.73
N ILE A 222 -33.67 -0.88 -10.78
CA ILE A 222 -33.81 0.07 -11.90
C ILE A 222 -33.06 -0.43 -13.16
N TYR A 223 -32.06 -1.29 -12.97
CA TYR A 223 -31.23 -1.86 -14.03
C TYR A 223 -31.62 -3.29 -14.39
N ASP A 224 -32.75 -3.79 -13.86
CA ASP A 224 -33.25 -5.12 -14.17
C ASP A 224 -33.73 -5.19 -15.63
N SER A 225 -33.51 -6.32 -16.30
CA SER A 225 -33.86 -6.50 -17.70
C SER A 225 -35.37 -6.33 -17.89
N ILE A 226 -35.78 -5.44 -18.79
CA ILE A 226 -37.17 -5.32 -19.23
C ILE A 226 -37.61 -6.56 -20.05
N ASP A 227 -36.67 -7.45 -20.41
CA ASP A 227 -36.85 -8.57 -21.35
C ASP A 227 -36.71 -9.98 -20.72
N ASP A 228 -36.81 -10.14 -19.39
CA ASP A 228 -36.74 -11.48 -18.74
C ASP A 228 -38.10 -12.19 -18.57
N ASP A 229 -39.14 -11.79 -19.34
CA ASP A 229 -40.44 -12.49 -19.47
C ASP A 229 -40.55 -13.32 -20.76
#